data_AF-A0AAN4TLK9-F1
#
_entry.id   AF-A0AAN4TLK9-F1
#
_cell.length_a   1.000
_cell.length_b   1.000
_cell.length_c   1.000
_cell.angle_alpha   90.00
_cell.angle_beta   90.00
_cell.angle_gamma   90.00
#
_symmetry.space_group_name_H-M   'P 1'
#
loop_
_entity.id
_entity.type
_entity.pdbx_description
1 polymer ?
#
loop_
_entity_poly.entity_id
_entity_poly.type
_entity_poly.pdbx_seq_one_letter_code
_entity_poly.pdbx_strand_id
1 'polypeptide(L)'
;MPTDYESLNSLQTAAEVRPTSIPASVERAMGVQFEFQATAYMCCARVDHEINCLVGVVYQEQRGRFRDGATVRTSSLYRRFESHGYHIFETSNGSSYVVCEWAPDGLSPRFSGVRQ
;
A
#
# COMPACT_ATOMS: atom_id res chain seq x y z
N MET A 1 38.99 0.60 29.36
CA MET A 1 37.87 -0.34 29.56
C MET A 1 36.57 0.46 29.51
N PRO A 2 35.53 -0.07 28.84
CA PRO A 2 34.35 0.65 28.34
C PRO A 2 33.18 0.64 29.34
N THR A 3 32.16 1.45 29.07
CA THR A 3 30.75 1.05 29.25
C THR A 3 29.85 1.84 28.33
N ASP A 4 29.15 1.07 27.50
CA ASP A 4 28.09 1.44 26.57
C ASP A 4 26.81 1.89 27.28
N TYR A 5 25.84 2.39 26.49
CA TYR A 5 24.43 2.69 26.82
C TYR A 5 24.07 4.11 27.33
N GLU A 6 24.03 5.06 26.40
CA GLU A 6 22.86 5.95 26.24
C GLU A 6 22.53 6.05 24.73
N SER A 7 21.98 4.99 24.14
CA SER A 7 20.53 4.73 24.04
C SER A 7 19.76 5.78 23.24
N LEU A 8 19.80 5.58 21.91
CA LEU A 8 18.60 5.31 21.10
C LEU A 8 17.42 6.28 21.21
N ASN A 9 17.66 7.59 21.25
CA ASN A 9 16.55 8.54 21.11
C ASN A 9 17.00 9.90 20.58
N SER A 10 17.37 9.97 19.31
CA SER A 10 17.40 11.26 18.61
C SER A 10 17.09 11.02 17.15
N LEU A 11 15.79 10.81 16.93
CA LEU A 11 15.09 11.24 15.73
C LEU A 11 15.67 10.66 14.44
N GLN A 12 15.26 9.42 14.18
CA GLN A 12 14.78 9.07 12.84
C GLN A 12 13.85 10.21 12.39
N THR A 13 14.45 11.21 11.72
CA THR A 13 13.74 12.00 10.73
C THR A 13 13.16 10.94 9.82
N ALA A 14 11.84 10.76 9.88
CA ALA A 14 11.09 10.10 8.84
C ALA A 14 11.47 10.86 7.57
N ALA A 15 12.52 10.39 6.90
CA ALA A 15 12.82 10.77 5.56
C ALA A 15 11.50 10.49 4.86
N GLU A 16 10.84 11.56 4.47
CA GLU A 16 9.76 11.54 3.52
C GLU A 16 10.42 10.97 2.27
N VAL A 17 10.49 9.63 2.20
CA VAL A 17 11.00 8.91 1.06
C VAL A 17 10.01 9.28 -0.02
N ARG A 18 10.36 10.31 -0.80
CA ARG A 18 9.76 10.49 -2.12
C ARG A 18 9.99 9.15 -2.78
N PRO A 19 8.97 8.34 -3.08
CA PRO A 19 9.21 7.17 -3.88
C PRO A 19 9.34 7.72 -5.30
N THR A 20 10.54 8.23 -5.62
CA THR A 20 10.86 8.69 -6.98
C THR A 20 11.00 7.52 -7.94
N SER A 21 11.01 6.29 -7.43
CA SER A 21 11.04 5.06 -8.22
C SER A 21 9.86 4.16 -7.87
N ILE A 22 9.23 3.61 -8.90
CA ILE A 22 8.25 2.53 -8.76
C ILE A 22 8.96 1.32 -8.12
N PRO A 23 8.40 0.68 -7.08
CA PRO A 23 8.99 -0.51 -6.49
C PRO A 23 9.05 -1.67 -7.49
N ALA A 24 10.10 -2.49 -7.44
CA ALA A 24 10.24 -3.65 -8.33
C ALA A 24 9.08 -4.66 -8.21
N SER A 25 8.43 -4.76 -7.04
CA SER A 25 7.21 -5.55 -6.86
C SER A 25 6.03 -5.01 -7.68
N VAL A 26 5.91 -3.69 -7.77
CA VAL A 26 4.92 -3.01 -8.63
C VAL A 26 5.27 -3.17 -10.10
N GLU A 27 6.53 -2.96 -10.49
CA GLU A 27 6.97 -3.13 -11.88
C GLU A 27 6.67 -4.55 -12.40
N ARG A 28 6.94 -5.58 -11.58
CA ARG A 28 6.59 -6.96 -11.93
C ARG A 28 5.08 -7.16 -12.11
N ALA A 29 4.27 -6.57 -11.23
CA ALA A 29 2.81 -6.67 -11.34
C ALA A 29 2.28 -5.92 -12.57
N MET A 30 2.86 -4.76 -12.92
CA MET A 30 2.50 -4.01 -14.14
C MET A 30 2.80 -4.77 -15.43
N GLY A 31 3.80 -5.66 -15.41
CA GLY A 31 4.12 -6.55 -16.52
C GLY A 31 3.13 -7.69 -16.73
N VAL A 32 2.13 -7.86 -15.85
CA VAL A 32 1.13 -8.91 -15.95
C VAL A 32 -0.10 -8.41 -16.69
N GLN A 33 -0.57 -9.21 -17.65
CA GLN A 33 -1.81 -8.94 -18.36
C GLN A 33 -3.00 -9.54 -17.60
N PHE A 34 -3.58 -8.75 -16.70
CA PHE A 34 -4.80 -9.12 -16.00
C PHE A 34 -6.02 -9.09 -16.92
N GLU A 35 -7.02 -9.93 -16.64
CA GLU A 35 -8.31 -9.96 -17.37
C GLU A 35 -9.23 -8.77 -17.01
N PHE A 36 -8.78 -7.91 -16.08
CA PHE A 36 -9.48 -6.71 -15.64
C PHE A 36 -8.53 -5.52 -15.65
N GLN A 37 -9.09 -4.31 -15.67
CA GLN A 37 -8.31 -3.09 -15.57
C GLN A 37 -7.96 -2.81 -14.11
N ALA A 38 -6.69 -2.98 -13.74
CA ALA A 38 -6.20 -2.58 -12.43
C ALA A 38 -6.37 -1.06 -12.25
N THR A 39 -7.01 -0.65 -11.15
CA THR A 39 -7.16 0.77 -10.81
C THR A 39 -5.87 1.32 -10.20
N ALA A 40 -5.19 0.54 -9.37
CA ALA A 40 -3.88 0.85 -8.81
C ALA A 40 -3.17 -0.42 -8.33
N TYR A 41 -1.85 -0.31 -8.18
CA TYR A 41 -0.99 -1.32 -7.58
C TYR A 41 -0.63 -0.88 -6.16
N MET A 42 -0.64 -1.80 -5.20
CA MET A 42 -0.47 -1.48 -3.79
C MET A 42 0.68 -2.26 -3.14
N CYS A 43 1.56 -1.53 -2.46
CA CYS A 43 2.61 -2.06 -1.59
C CYS A 43 2.30 -1.80 -0.13
N CYS A 44 2.98 -2.53 0.75
CA CYS A 44 2.78 -2.47 2.20
C CYS A 44 1.28 -2.57 2.55
N ALA A 45 0.58 -3.45 1.84
CA ALA A 45 -0.86 -3.57 1.94
C ALA A 45 -1.25 -4.27 3.25
N ARG A 46 -2.39 -3.89 3.81
CA ARG A 46 -3.01 -4.55 4.97
C ARG A 46 -4.52 -4.48 4.81
N VAL A 47 -5.20 -5.59 5.11
CA VAL A 47 -6.65 -5.58 5.30
C VAL A 47 -6.95 -5.06 6.70
N ASP A 48 -7.71 -3.98 6.76
CA ASP A 48 -8.35 -3.54 8.00
C ASP A 48 -9.70 -4.25 8.11
N HIS A 49 -9.76 -5.24 9.01
CA HIS A 49 -10.94 -6.08 9.21
C HIS A 49 -12.06 -5.38 9.99
N GLU A 50 -11.76 -4.33 10.78
CA GLU A 50 -12.78 -3.63 11.57
C GLU A 50 -13.72 -2.80 10.68
N ILE A 51 -13.15 -2.18 9.65
CA ILE A 51 -13.88 -1.34 8.69
C ILE A 51 -13.94 -1.94 7.27
N ASN A 52 -13.47 -3.18 7.11
CA ASN A 52 -13.45 -3.94 5.87
C ASN A 52 -12.87 -3.16 4.68
N CYS A 53 -11.67 -2.61 4.82
CA CYS A 53 -10.98 -1.86 3.75
C CYS A 53 -9.52 -2.31 3.58
N LEU A 54 -8.90 -1.94 2.46
CA LEU A 54 -7.47 -2.10 2.25
C LEU A 54 -6.74 -0.80 2.55
N VAL A 55 -5.61 -0.88 3.26
CA VAL A 55 -4.70 0.23 3.54
C VAL A 55 -3.35 -0.10 2.96
N GLY A 56 -2.70 0.85 2.29
CA GLY A 56 -1.36 0.65 1.75
C GLY A 56 -0.87 1.83 0.93
N VAL A 57 0.28 1.65 0.27
CA VAL A 57 0.91 2.65 -0.59
C VAL A 57 0.56 2.35 -2.04
N VAL A 58 -0.05 3.30 -2.76
CA VAL A 58 -0.48 3.11 -4.15
C VAL A 58 0.50 3.64 -5.18
N TYR A 59 0.51 2.97 -6.32
CA TYR A 59 1.27 3.32 -7.52
C TYR A 59 0.41 3.10 -8.77
N GLN A 60 0.68 3.90 -9.80
CA GLN A 60 0.05 3.87 -11.11
C GLN A 60 -1.48 3.92 -11.01
N GLU A 61 -2.00 4.86 -10.22
CA GLU A 61 -3.44 5.05 -10.08
C GLU A 61 -4.03 5.66 -11.35
N GLN A 62 -4.93 4.92 -11.99
CA GLN A 62 -5.38 5.23 -13.35
C GLN A 62 -6.43 6.35 -13.42
N ARG A 63 -7.00 6.78 -12.28
CA ARG A 63 -8.08 7.77 -12.23
C ARG A 63 -7.58 9.16 -11.80
N GLY A 64 -6.28 9.32 -11.59
CA GLY A 64 -5.65 10.57 -11.15
C GLY A 64 -6.03 11.00 -9.73
N ARG A 65 -6.57 10.09 -8.91
CA ARG A 65 -7.02 10.41 -7.53
C ARG A 65 -5.85 10.52 -6.56
N PHE A 66 -4.79 9.74 -6.81
CA PHE A 66 -3.66 9.62 -5.91
C PHE A 66 -2.35 9.65 -6.71
N ARG A 67 -1.34 10.32 -6.16
CA ARG A 67 0.02 10.27 -6.69
C ARG A 67 0.69 8.96 -6.29
N ASP A 68 1.66 8.53 -7.11
CA ASP A 68 2.53 7.40 -6.77
C ASP A 68 3.20 7.64 -5.41
N GLY A 69 3.18 6.62 -4.56
CA GLY A 69 3.66 6.70 -3.18
C GLY A 69 2.65 7.19 -2.14
N ALA A 70 1.44 7.56 -2.53
CA ALA A 70 0.44 7.98 -1.57
C ALA A 70 0.01 6.80 -0.68
N THR A 71 0.00 6.99 0.63
CA THR A 71 -0.69 6.07 1.53
C THR A 71 -2.19 6.33 1.47
N VAL A 72 -2.97 5.30 1.15
CA VAL A 72 -4.41 5.41 1.01
C VAL A 72 -5.12 4.37 1.85
N ARG A 73 -6.35 4.71 2.20
CA ARG A 73 -7.37 3.78 2.68
C ARG A 73 -8.43 3.66 1.60
N THR A 74 -8.72 2.45 1.13
CA THR A 74 -9.77 2.23 0.15
C THR A 74 -11.15 2.40 0.76
N SER A 75 -12.19 2.46 -0.08
CA SER A 75 -13.55 2.17 0.37
C SER A 75 -13.70 0.70 0.74
N SER A 76 -14.87 0.32 1.26
CA SER A 76 -15.14 -1.04 1.70
C SER A 76 -14.90 -2.07 0.59
N LEU A 77 -14.35 -3.21 0.96
CA LEU A 77 -14.06 -4.32 0.08
C LEU A 77 -15.36 -5.04 -0.27
N TYR A 78 -15.56 -5.26 -1.55
CA TYR A 78 -16.69 -6.00 -2.11
C TYR A 78 -16.30 -7.44 -2.45
N ARG A 79 -15.12 -7.63 -3.05
CA ARG A 79 -14.65 -8.94 -3.48
C ARG A 79 -13.14 -9.05 -3.32
N ARG A 80 -12.67 -10.26 -2.99
CA ARG A 80 -11.27 -10.67 -3.01
C ARG A 80 -11.13 -11.91 -3.87
N PHE A 81 -10.11 -11.94 -4.73
CA PHE A 81 -9.73 -13.13 -5.49
C PHE A 81 -8.23 -13.13 -5.79
N GLU A 82 -7.73 -14.21 -6.39
CA GLU A 82 -6.35 -14.31 -6.84
C GLU A 82 -6.29 -14.38 -8.36
N SER A 83 -5.28 -13.73 -8.95
CA SER A 83 -4.99 -13.78 -10.37
C SER A 83 -3.49 -13.69 -10.58
N HIS A 84 -2.91 -14.62 -11.34
CA HIS A 84 -1.46 -14.64 -11.64
C HIS A 84 -0.56 -14.60 -10.39
N GLY A 85 -1.00 -15.18 -9.27
CA GLY A 85 -0.27 -15.17 -8.00
C GLY A 85 -0.37 -13.86 -7.21
N TYR A 86 -1.18 -12.89 -7.64
CA TYR A 86 -1.46 -11.66 -6.91
C TYR A 86 -2.86 -11.70 -6.28
N HIS A 87 -2.99 -11.12 -5.08
CA HIS A 87 -4.30 -10.88 -4.51
C HIS A 87 -4.92 -9.59 -5.08
N ILE A 88 -6.15 -9.71 -5.53
CA ILE A 88 -6.94 -8.63 -6.10
C ILE A 88 -8.08 -8.28 -5.15
N PHE A 89 -8.23 -6.99 -4.90
CA PHE A 89 -9.27 -6.45 -4.03
C PHE A 89 -10.14 -5.47 -4.80
N GLU A 90 -11.40 -5.84 -4.98
CA GLU A 90 -12.41 -4.96 -5.55
C GLU A 90 -13.15 -4.26 -4.44
N THR A 91 -13.42 -2.99 -4.66
CA THR A 91 -14.09 -2.12 -3.69
C THR A 91 -15.51 -1.80 -4.14
N SER A 92 -16.37 -1.43 -3.20
CA SER A 92 -17.78 -1.10 -3.45
C SER A 92 -17.99 0.07 -4.42
N ASN A 93 -16.96 0.92 -4.64
CA ASN A 93 -17.02 2.01 -5.61
C ASN A 93 -16.43 1.65 -6.99
N GLY A 94 -16.21 0.36 -7.25
CA GLY A 94 -15.74 -0.16 -8.52
C GLY A 94 -14.24 0.03 -8.78
N SER A 95 -13.42 0.25 -7.74
CA SER A 95 -11.95 0.23 -7.89
C SER A 95 -11.39 -1.18 -7.64
N SER A 96 -10.43 -1.61 -8.45
CA SER A 96 -9.72 -2.88 -8.32
C SER A 96 -8.24 -2.65 -8.00
N TYR A 97 -7.76 -3.17 -6.88
CA TYR A 97 -6.39 -2.99 -6.40
C TYR A 97 -5.61 -4.31 -6.49
N VAL A 98 -4.41 -4.25 -7.06
CA VAL A 98 -3.46 -5.37 -7.13
C VAL A 98 -2.48 -5.28 -5.96
N VAL A 99 -2.48 -6.25 -5.05
CA VAL A 99 -1.54 -6.28 -3.93
C VAL A 99 -0.20 -6.86 -4.38
N CYS A 100 0.82 -6.01 -4.46
CA CYS A 100 2.17 -6.36 -4.89
C CYS A 100 3.05 -6.79 -3.72
N GLU A 101 2.74 -6.29 -2.51
CA GLU A 101 3.47 -6.59 -1.29
C GLU A 101 2.59 -6.35 -0.07
N TRP A 102 2.58 -7.32 0.85
CA TRP A 102 1.91 -7.21 2.14
C TRP A 102 2.80 -6.48 3.14
N ALA A 103 2.19 -5.70 4.03
CA ALA A 103 2.90 -5.09 5.13
C ALA A 103 3.45 -6.19 6.07
N PRO A 104 4.68 -6.04 6.60
CA PRO A 104 5.18 -6.94 7.62
C PRO A 104 4.29 -6.88 8.87
N ASP A 105 4.15 -8.00 9.58
CA ASP A 105 3.34 -8.08 10.80
C ASP A 105 3.74 -6.99 11.79
N GLY A 106 2.76 -6.20 12.25
CA GLY A 106 2.96 -5.10 13.20
C GLY A 106 3.43 -3.76 12.60
N LEU A 107 3.71 -3.67 11.30
CA LEU A 107 4.15 -2.45 10.62
C LEU A 107 3.17 -2.05 9.52
N SER A 108 2.12 -1.30 9.84
CA SER A 108 1.20 -0.77 8.81
C SER A 108 1.49 0.69 8.48
N PRO A 109 1.42 1.10 7.19
CA PRO A 109 1.40 2.51 6.81
C PRO A 109 0.32 3.24 7.60
N ARG A 110 0.69 4.28 8.35
CA ARG A 110 -0.28 5.09 9.09
C ARG A 110 -0.99 5.99 8.11
N PHE A 111 -2.27 5.72 7.84
CA PHE A 111 -3.12 6.64 7.10
C PHE A 111 -3.43 7.85 8.00
N SER A 112 -2.80 8.99 7.75
CA SER A 112 -3.16 10.28 8.36
C SER A 112 -4.32 10.90 7.58
N GLY A 113 -5.47 10.22 7.59
CA GLY A 113 -6.71 10.83 7.12
C GLY A 113 -7.15 11.86 8.15
N VAL A 114 -7.02 13.16 7.84
CA VAL A 114 -7.66 14.20 8.63
C VAL A 114 -9.16 13.93 8.62
N ARG A 115 -9.71 13.53 9.77
CA ARG A 115 -11.15 13.56 10.01
C ARG A 115 -11.55 15.04 9.98
N GLN A 116 -12.30 15.45 8.95
CA GLN A 116 -13.16 16.62 9.07
C GLN A 116 -14.49 16.18 9.67
#